data_AF-R4G7I0-F1
#
_entry.id   AF-R4G7I0-F1
#
_cell.length_a   1.000
_cell.length_b   1.000
_cell.length_c   1.000
_cell.angle_alpha   90.00
_cell.angle_beta   90.00
_cell.angle_gamma   90.00
#
_symmetry.space_group_name_H-M   'P 1'
#
loop_
_entity.id
_entity.type
_entity.pdbx_description
1 polymer ?
#
loop_
_entity_poly.entity_id
_entity_poly.type
_entity_poly.pdbx_seq_one_letter_code
_entity_poly.pdbx_strand_id
1 'polypeptide(L)'
;MIQAVLVTICLVVFPYQVSSTILESGKGKDYEVVYPQKIPSLPKGGLQKLEEKTKYEDTMKYEFKVNGEPVVLNLEKNKRLFSKDYTETHYSPDGREITTSPPVQDHCYYHGHIQNDADSSAVIRACDGLNGYFKNNGEMYIIEPLKHPDD
;
A
#
# COMPACT_ATOMS: atom_id res chain seq x y z
N MET A 1 -0.93 40.35 31.45
CA MET A 1 -0.01 41.06 30.52
C MET A 1 1.02 40.11 29.89
N ILE A 2 1.64 39.18 30.64
CA ILE A 2 2.70 38.28 30.14
C ILE A 2 2.18 37.21 29.16
N GLN A 3 0.96 36.67 29.35
CA GLN A 3 0.36 35.69 28.43
C GLN A 3 0.10 36.25 27.03
N ALA A 4 -0.34 37.51 26.93
CA ALA A 4 -0.61 38.14 25.65
C ALA A 4 0.68 38.29 24.81
N VAL A 5 1.80 38.58 25.48
CA VAL A 5 3.12 38.72 24.85
C VAL A 5 3.61 37.39 24.27
N LEU A 6 3.40 36.27 24.97
CA LEU A 6 3.78 34.93 24.49
C LEU A 6 2.99 34.49 23.24
N VAL A 7 1.69 34.77 23.20
CA VAL A 7 0.84 34.45 22.04
C VAL A 7 1.24 35.30 20.83
N THR A 8 1.53 36.59 21.04
CA THR A 8 2.04 37.44 19.96
C THR A 8 3.40 36.96 19.45
N ILE A 9 4.33 36.57 20.33
CA ILE A 9 5.64 36.04 19.93
C ILE A 9 5.51 34.77 19.09
N CYS A 10 4.61 33.85 19.44
CA CYS A 10 4.37 32.65 18.62
C CYS A 10 3.91 33.00 17.20
N LEU A 11 3.08 34.03 17.02
CA LEU A 11 2.59 34.45 15.69
C LEU A 11 3.63 35.21 14.87
N VAL A 12 4.61 35.87 15.49
CA VAL A 12 5.72 36.55 14.77
C VAL A 12 6.87 35.60 14.43
N VAL A 13 7.12 34.58 15.25
CA VAL A 13 8.22 33.61 15.08
C VAL A 13 7.83 32.43 14.21
N PHE A 14 6.54 32.05 14.19
CA PHE A 14 5.98 31.08 13.27
C PHE A 14 5.01 31.78 12.30
N PRO A 15 5.49 32.44 11.24
CA PRO A 15 4.61 32.70 10.12
C PRO A 15 4.13 31.32 9.65
N TYR A 16 2.85 31.03 9.85
CA TYR A 16 2.16 29.89 9.25
C TYR A 16 2.11 30.13 7.72
N GLN A 17 3.26 30.09 7.08
CA GLN A 17 3.37 29.84 5.66
C GLN A 17 3.41 28.33 5.51
N VAL A 18 2.24 27.71 5.63
CA VAL A 18 2.01 26.41 5.00
C VAL A 18 1.97 26.70 3.51
N SER A 19 3.15 26.83 2.91
CA SER A 19 3.29 26.96 1.48
C SER A 19 3.15 25.56 0.90
N SER A 20 1.94 25.21 0.47
CA SER A 20 1.75 24.05 -0.40
C SER A 20 2.29 24.45 -1.78
N THR A 21 3.53 24.08 -2.06
CA THR A 21 4.02 24.08 -3.43
C THR A 21 3.27 22.98 -4.17
N ILE A 22 2.20 23.36 -4.87
CA ILE A 22 1.77 22.56 -6.01
C ILE A 22 2.92 22.69 -7.01
N LEU A 23 3.72 21.63 -7.15
CA LEU A 23 4.64 21.51 -8.26
C LEU A 23 3.77 21.50 -9.51
N GLU A 24 3.67 22.67 -10.15
CA GLU A 24 3.08 22.80 -11.45
C GLU A 24 3.98 22.01 -12.41
N SER A 25 3.56 20.78 -12.72
CA SER A 25 4.37 19.88 -13.53
C SER A 25 4.43 20.41 -14.96
N GLY A 26 5.63 20.89 -15.32
CA GLY A 26 5.93 21.34 -16.66
C GLY A 26 5.89 20.17 -17.64
N LYS A 27 4.97 20.24 -18.61
CA LYS A 27 5.01 19.61 -19.94
C LYS A 27 5.82 18.29 -20.00
N GLY A 28 5.40 17.30 -19.23
CA GLY A 28 5.96 15.95 -19.14
C GLY A 28 4.90 15.01 -18.57
N LYS A 29 5.07 13.70 -18.71
CA LYS A 29 4.20 12.74 -18.03
C LYS A 29 4.61 12.71 -16.55
N ASP A 30 3.65 12.88 -15.66
CA ASP A 30 3.87 12.86 -14.19
C ASP A 30 4.07 11.44 -13.62
N TYR A 31 4.38 10.46 -14.49
CA TYR A 31 4.47 9.06 -14.13
C TYR A 31 5.58 8.33 -14.90
N GLU A 32 6.22 7.38 -14.22
CA GLU A 32 7.16 6.43 -14.81
C GLU A 32 6.42 5.12 -15.12
N VAL A 33 6.60 4.57 -16.34
CA VAL A 33 6.11 3.23 -16.66
C VAL A 33 7.18 2.22 -16.31
N VAL A 34 6.86 1.31 -15.39
CA VAL A 34 7.75 0.25 -14.92
C VAL A 34 7.10 -1.12 -15.09
N TYR A 35 7.91 -2.17 -15.11
CA TYR A 35 7.47 -3.56 -15.25
C TYR A 35 7.95 -4.39 -14.05
N PRO A 36 7.20 -4.40 -12.92
CA PRO A 36 7.61 -5.10 -11.72
C PRO A 36 7.79 -6.61 -11.94
N GLN A 37 8.95 -7.12 -11.54
CA GLN A 37 9.28 -8.55 -11.64
C GLN A 37 9.09 -9.21 -10.28
N LYS A 38 8.23 -10.24 -10.22
CA LYS A 38 8.06 -11.03 -9.00
C LYS A 38 9.29 -11.91 -8.79
N ILE A 39 9.95 -11.79 -7.64
CA ILE A 39 11.09 -12.63 -7.28
C ILE A 39 10.56 -13.94 -6.69
N PRO A 40 10.91 -15.11 -7.27
CA PRO A 40 10.50 -16.41 -6.73
C PRO A 40 11.10 -16.64 -5.34
N SER A 41 10.27 -17.07 -4.38
CA SER A 41 10.76 -17.57 -3.09
C SER A 41 11.29 -18.99 -3.27
N LEU A 42 12.53 -19.26 -2.84
CA LEU A 42 13.06 -20.62 -2.79
C LEU A 42 12.20 -21.50 -1.87
N PRO A 43 11.83 -22.73 -2.28
CA PRO A 43 11.16 -23.66 -1.38
C PRO A 43 12.06 -23.91 -0.17
N LYS A 44 11.60 -23.56 1.04
CA LYS A 44 12.31 -23.96 2.27
C LYS A 44 12.26 -25.49 2.34
N GLY A 45 13.41 -26.13 2.15
CA GLY A 45 13.58 -27.58 2.29
C GLY A 45 13.27 -28.01 3.72
N GLY A 46 12.02 -28.33 4.00
CA GLY A 46 11.52 -28.83 5.26
C GLY A 46 10.14 -29.44 5.03
N LEU A 47 9.88 -30.56 5.70
CA LEU A 47 8.67 -31.39 5.64
C LEU A 47 7.48 -30.69 4.96
N GLN A 48 7.05 -31.20 3.79
CA GLN A 48 5.83 -30.74 3.11
C GLN A 48 4.64 -31.00 4.02
N LYS A 49 4.39 -30.09 4.96
CA LYS A 49 3.05 -29.84 5.44
C LYS A 49 2.29 -29.50 4.17
N LEU A 50 1.21 -30.23 3.91
CA LEU A 50 0.24 -29.91 2.88
C LEU A 50 -0.37 -28.56 3.28
N GLU A 51 0.38 -27.48 3.09
CA GLU A 51 -0.12 -26.13 3.26
C GLU A 51 -1.18 -25.98 2.18
N GLU A 52 -2.43 -25.83 2.61
CA GLU A 52 -3.54 -25.50 1.72
C GLU A 52 -3.06 -24.40 0.79
N LYS A 53 -3.05 -24.69 -0.52
CA LYS A 53 -2.54 -23.79 -1.53
C LYS A 53 -3.52 -22.63 -1.65
N THR A 54 -3.36 -21.64 -0.77
CA THR A 54 -4.14 -20.40 -0.81
C THR A 54 -3.90 -19.68 -2.14
N LYS A 55 -4.89 -18.93 -2.62
CA LYS A 55 -4.79 -18.25 -3.93
C LYS A 55 -3.63 -17.26 -3.98
N TYR A 56 -3.30 -16.66 -2.84
CA TYR A 56 -2.28 -15.64 -2.70
C TYR A 56 -1.23 -16.05 -1.65
N GLU A 57 0.06 -15.87 -1.96
CA GLU A 57 1.16 -16.17 -1.03
C GLU A 57 1.18 -15.26 0.19
N ASP A 58 1.68 -15.74 1.34
CA ASP A 58 1.79 -14.93 2.55
C ASP A 58 2.86 -13.84 2.46
N THR A 59 3.89 -14.08 1.66
CA THR A 59 4.98 -13.14 1.43
C THR A 59 5.34 -13.12 -0.04
N MET A 60 5.61 -11.94 -0.58
CA MET A 60 6.04 -11.77 -1.97
C MET A 60 7.07 -10.65 -2.06
N LYS A 61 7.92 -10.72 -3.08
CA LYS A 61 8.91 -9.69 -3.38
C LYS A 61 8.79 -9.27 -4.83
N TYR A 62 8.88 -7.97 -5.07
CA TYR A 62 8.90 -7.41 -6.42
C TYR A 62 10.12 -6.52 -6.61
N GLU A 63 10.76 -6.63 -7.76
CA GLU A 63 11.83 -5.74 -8.19
C GLU A 63 11.33 -4.83 -9.31
N PHE A 64 11.61 -3.54 -9.20
CA PHE A 64 11.35 -2.54 -10.24
C PHE A 64 12.26 -1.33 -10.05
N LYS A 65 12.23 -0.39 -11.00
CA LYS A 65 13.02 0.85 -10.91
C LYS A 65 12.19 1.98 -10.34
N VAL A 66 12.83 2.87 -9.59
CA VAL A 66 12.29 4.16 -9.17
C VAL A 66 13.35 5.20 -9.49
N ASN A 67 13.03 6.15 -10.38
CA ASN A 67 13.99 7.16 -10.84
C ASN A 67 15.27 6.53 -11.44
N GLY A 68 15.14 5.38 -12.10
CA GLY A 68 16.24 4.63 -12.71
C GLY A 68 17.00 3.67 -11.78
N GLU A 69 16.84 3.78 -10.45
CA GLU A 69 17.50 2.92 -9.46
C GLU A 69 16.65 1.69 -9.13
N PRO A 70 17.24 0.48 -9.06
CA PRO A 70 16.51 -0.72 -8.71
C PRO A 70 16.12 -0.71 -7.23
N VAL A 71 14.87 -1.07 -6.95
CA VAL A 71 14.35 -1.28 -5.59
C VAL A 71 13.68 -2.64 -5.49
N VAL A 72 13.76 -3.24 -4.30
CA VAL A 72 13.05 -4.49 -4.00
C VAL A 72 11.99 -4.21 -2.95
N LEU A 73 10.73 -4.41 -3.30
CA LEU A 73 9.58 -4.25 -2.43
C LEU A 73 9.26 -5.57 -1.73
N ASN A 74 9.44 -5.64 -0.41
CA ASN A 74 9.06 -6.77 0.41
C ASN A 74 7.62 -6.58 0.90
N LEU A 75 6.75 -7.55 0.61
CA LEU A 75 5.33 -7.50 0.95
C LEU A 75 4.94 -8.70 1.82
N GLU A 76 4.18 -8.43 2.88
CA GLU A 76 3.58 -9.40 3.78
C GLU A 76 2.05 -9.25 3.77
N LYS A 77 1.35 -10.38 3.67
CA LYS A 77 -0.12 -10.41 3.62
C LYS A 77 -0.66 -9.84 4.92
N ASN A 78 -1.60 -8.90 4.83
CA ASN A 78 -2.25 -8.30 6.00
C ASN A 78 -3.28 -9.27 6.62
N LYS A 79 -2.80 -10.30 7.32
CA LYS A 79 -3.63 -11.34 7.94
C LYS A 79 -4.59 -10.84 9.03
N ARG A 80 -4.42 -9.58 9.47
CA ARG A 80 -5.26 -8.94 10.49
C ARG A 80 -6.16 -7.84 9.91
N LEU A 81 -6.28 -7.77 8.58
CA LEU A 81 -7.16 -6.82 7.92
C LEU A 81 -8.62 -7.01 8.33
N PHE A 82 -9.01 -8.27 8.50
CA PHE A 82 -10.34 -8.65 8.95
C PHE A 82 -10.24 -9.18 10.39
N SER A 83 -11.18 -8.74 11.24
CA SER A 83 -11.31 -9.31 12.58
C SER A 83 -11.70 -10.78 12.48
N LYS A 84 -11.38 -11.56 13.52
CA LYS A 84 -11.80 -12.98 13.61
C LYS A 84 -13.32 -13.13 13.54
N ASP A 85 -14.04 -12.12 14.03
CA ASP A 85 -15.50 -12.09 14.11
C ASP A 85 -16.11 -11.20 13.01
N TYR A 86 -15.43 -11.08 11.86
CA TYR A 86 -15.92 -10.32 10.71
C TYR A 86 -17.27 -10.87 10.22
N THR A 87 -18.19 -9.95 9.94
CA THR A 87 -19.53 -10.26 9.42
C THR A 87 -19.90 -9.30 8.29
N GLU A 88 -20.70 -9.80 7.34
CA GLU A 88 -21.25 -9.02 6.23
C GLU A 88 -22.77 -9.00 6.34
N THR A 89 -23.35 -7.80 6.38
CA THR A 89 -24.80 -7.61 6.38
C THR A 89 -25.24 -7.01 5.05
N HIS A 90 -26.23 -7.64 4.40
CA HIS A 90 -26.89 -7.12 3.20
C HIS A 90 -28.41 -7.27 3.31
N TYR A 91 -29.13 -6.55 2.45
CA TYR A 91 -30.59 -6.63 2.37
C TYR A 91 -31.03 -7.42 1.14
N SER A 92 -31.98 -8.33 1.34
CA SER A 92 -32.65 -9.00 0.23
C SER A 92 -33.58 -8.05 -0.54
N PRO A 93 -34.03 -8.41 -1.75
CA PRO A 93 -34.98 -7.59 -2.51
C PRO A 93 -36.30 -7.28 -1.78
N ASP A 94 -36.72 -8.16 -0.86
CA ASP A 94 -37.89 -7.96 0.01
C ASP A 94 -37.59 -7.22 1.33
N GLY A 95 -36.37 -6.68 1.49
CA GLY A 95 -35.97 -5.81 2.60
C GLY A 95 -35.52 -6.54 3.87
N ARG A 96 -35.32 -7.85 3.83
CA ARG A 96 -34.86 -8.63 4.98
C ARG A 96 -33.35 -8.48 5.15
N GLU A 97 -32.91 -8.29 6.38
CA GLU A 97 -31.49 -8.28 6.72
C GLU A 97 -30.92 -9.70 6.70
N ILE A 98 -29.77 -9.87 6.06
CA ILE A 98 -29.03 -11.14 5.98
C ILE A 98 -27.60 -10.88 6.42
N THR A 99 -27.19 -11.50 7.53
CA THR A 99 -25.82 -11.45 8.06
C THR A 99 -25.08 -12.76 7.84
N THR A 100 -23.86 -12.69 7.30
CA THR A 100 -22.98 -13.84 7.05
C THR A 100 -21.60 -13.63 7.69
N SER A 101 -20.88 -14.73 7.92
CA SER A 101 -19.48 -14.73 8.41
C SER A 101 -18.59 -15.48 7.40
N PRO A 102 -18.20 -14.85 6.28
CA PRO A 102 -17.40 -15.52 5.27
C PRO A 102 -15.96 -15.79 5.76
N PRO A 103 -15.31 -16.89 5.32
CA PRO A 103 -13.91 -17.14 5.62
C PRO A 103 -13.02 -16.14 4.86
N VAL A 104 -12.17 -15.39 5.58
CA VAL A 104 -11.32 -14.36 4.97
C VAL A 104 -9.86 -14.79 4.88
N GLN A 105 -9.58 -15.80 4.04
CA GLN A 105 -8.22 -16.34 3.85
C GLN A 105 -7.62 -16.01 2.47
N ASP A 106 -8.46 -15.71 1.48
CA ASP A 106 -8.08 -15.48 0.07
C ASP A 106 -8.08 -14.00 -0.32
N HIS A 107 -7.58 -13.12 0.55
CA HIS A 107 -7.41 -11.71 0.24
C HIS A 107 -6.01 -11.39 -0.32
N CYS A 108 -5.91 -10.31 -1.09
CA CYS A 108 -4.72 -9.89 -1.83
C CYS A 108 -4.11 -8.57 -1.31
N TYR A 109 -4.36 -8.24 -0.05
CA TYR A 109 -3.92 -6.99 0.58
C TYR A 109 -2.66 -7.21 1.41
N TYR A 110 -1.66 -6.37 1.16
CA TYR A 110 -0.32 -6.48 1.72
C TYR A 110 0.14 -5.16 2.32
N HIS A 111 0.97 -5.27 3.34
CA HIS A 111 1.81 -4.18 3.82
C HIS A 111 3.28 -4.56 3.61
N GLY A 112 4.17 -3.58 3.62
CA GLY A 112 5.56 -3.86 3.28
C GLY A 112 6.50 -2.70 3.43
N HIS A 113 7.69 -2.87 2.86
CA HIS A 113 8.79 -1.91 2.90
C HIS A 113 9.76 -2.20 1.74
N ILE A 114 10.54 -1.20 1.34
CA ILE A 114 11.67 -1.34 0.44
C ILE A 114 12.82 -2.02 1.18
N GLN A 115 13.46 -2.99 0.53
CA GLN A 115 14.57 -3.74 1.09
C GLN A 115 15.70 -2.79 1.48
N ASN A 116 16.24 -3.00 2.69
CA ASN A 116 17.31 -2.18 3.28
C ASN A 116 16.93 -0.71 3.57
N ASP A 117 15.65 -0.35 3.50
CA ASP A 117 15.12 0.95 3.93
C ASP A 117 14.10 0.73 5.05
N ALA A 118 14.52 0.95 6.30
CA ALA A 118 13.66 0.75 7.48
C ALA A 118 12.60 1.84 7.65
N ASP A 119 12.78 3.01 7.04
CA ASP A 119 11.86 4.15 7.11
C ASP A 119 10.84 4.17 5.96
N SER A 120 11.02 3.25 5.01
CA SER A 120 10.05 2.97 3.97
C SER A 120 8.81 2.25 4.50
N SER A 121 7.71 2.39 3.76
CA SER A 121 6.45 1.73 4.06
C SER A 121 5.72 1.49 2.76
N ALA A 122 4.94 0.42 2.67
CA ALA A 122 4.10 0.15 1.52
C ALA A 122 2.74 -0.43 1.93
N VAL A 123 1.72 -0.07 1.17
CA VAL A 123 0.38 -0.64 1.25
C VAL A 123 -0.05 -0.98 -0.17
N ILE A 124 -0.17 -2.27 -0.45
CA ILE A 124 -0.32 -2.79 -1.81
C ILE A 124 -1.47 -3.78 -1.89
N ARG A 125 -2.30 -3.64 -2.90
CA ARG A 125 -3.24 -4.64 -3.40
C ARG A 125 -2.60 -5.35 -4.58
N ALA A 126 -2.60 -6.69 -4.55
CA ALA A 126 -2.00 -7.54 -5.59
C ALA A 126 -3.03 -8.49 -6.23
N CYS A 127 -4.30 -8.05 -6.35
CA CYS A 127 -5.39 -8.88 -6.88
C CYS A 127 -5.29 -9.06 -8.40
N ASP A 128 -4.94 -7.99 -9.11
CA ASP A 128 -4.83 -7.91 -10.56
C ASP A 128 -3.74 -6.87 -10.90
N GLY A 129 -2.49 -7.32 -10.77
CA GLY A 129 -1.32 -6.42 -10.74
C GLY A 129 -1.16 -5.69 -9.41
N LEU A 130 -0.07 -4.90 -9.31
CA LEU A 130 0.24 -4.10 -8.12
C LEU A 130 -0.52 -2.77 -8.20
N ASN A 131 -1.23 -2.44 -7.13
CA ASN A 131 -1.89 -1.15 -6.96
C ASN A 131 -1.75 -0.69 -5.51
N GLY A 132 -1.40 0.56 -5.27
CA GLY A 132 -1.27 1.10 -3.93
C GLY A 132 -0.22 2.19 -3.85
N TYR A 133 0.42 2.34 -2.71
CA TYR A 133 1.49 3.32 -2.54
C TYR A 133 2.65 2.75 -1.73
N PHE A 134 3.82 3.35 -1.92
CA PHE A 134 4.99 3.10 -1.09
C PHE A 134 5.77 4.41 -0.86
N LYS A 135 6.54 4.43 0.21
CA LYS A 135 7.44 5.52 0.56
C LYS A 135 8.87 5.07 0.29
N ASN A 136 9.66 5.91 -0.39
CA ASN A 136 11.08 5.66 -0.65
C ASN A 136 11.83 6.98 -0.41
N ASN A 137 12.87 6.98 0.44
CA ASN A 137 13.67 8.18 0.75
C ASN A 137 12.85 9.43 1.14
N GLY A 138 11.75 9.25 1.87
CA GLY A 138 10.90 10.37 2.31
C GLY A 138 9.78 10.74 1.35
N GLU A 139 9.85 10.31 0.09
CA GLU A 139 8.87 10.61 -0.95
C GLU A 139 7.81 9.51 -1.08
N MET A 140 6.59 9.90 -1.43
CA MET A 140 5.46 8.99 -1.63
C MET A 140 5.24 8.73 -3.11
N TYR A 141 5.16 7.46 -3.47
CA TYR A 141 4.92 6.98 -4.83
C TYR A 141 3.61 6.21 -4.88
N ILE A 142 2.83 6.42 -5.91
CA ILE A 142 1.58 5.70 -6.18
C ILE A 142 1.83 4.75 -7.35
N ILE A 143 1.40 3.49 -7.20
CA ILE A 143 1.43 2.47 -8.25
C ILE A 143 -0.01 2.26 -8.72
N GLU A 144 -0.24 2.47 -10.02
CA GLU A 144 -1.49 2.16 -10.69
C GLU A 144 -1.24 1.20 -11.87
N PRO A 145 -2.01 0.11 -12.00
CA PRO A 145 -1.98 -0.71 -13.19
C PRO A 145 -2.34 0.13 -14.42
N LEU A 146 -1.61 -0.09 -15.52
CA LEU A 146 -2.00 0.48 -16.81
C LEU A 146 -3.32 -0.17 -17.27
N LYS A 147 -4.24 0.65 -17.79
CA LYS A 147 -5.46 0.16 -18.44
C LYS A 147 -5.06 -0.78 -19.57
N HIS A 148 -5.76 -1.91 -19.69
CA HIS A 148 -5.55 -2.75 -20.85
C HIS A 148 -6.12 -2.03 -22.09
N PRO A 149 -5.54 -2.24 -23.29
CA PRO A 149 -6.04 -1.60 -24.51
C PRO A 149 -7.49 -1.97 -24.86
N ASP A 150 -8.01 -3.04 -24.27
CA ASP A 150 -9.34 -3.60 -24.52
C ASP A 150 -10.40 -3.15 -23.49
N ASP A 151 -10.09 -2.19 -22.62
CA ASP A 151 -11.03 -1.53 -21.67
C ASP A 151 -11.77 -0.32 -22.28
#